data_AF-A0AAW9Q425-F1
#
_entry.id   AF-A0AAW9Q425-F1
#
_cell.length_a   1.000
_cell.length_b   1.000
_cell.length_c   1.000
_cell.angle_alpha   90.00
_cell.angle_beta   90.00
_cell.angle_gamma   90.00
#
_symmetry.space_group_name_H-M   'P 1'
#
loop_
_entity.id
_entity.type
_entity.pdbx_description
1 polymer ?
#
loop_
_entity_poly.entity_id
_entity_poly.type
_entity_poly.pdbx_seq_one_letter_code
_entity_poly.pdbx_strand_id
1 'polypeptide(L)'
;MITEVQIENYKSIQKLKLGLGRVTVFIGENGCGKSNILEAIALASAAASNKLDNEFLYSRGIRVTEPEFMRSAFDKENLAKQIKINLKSDEENNFELALQHDNQPYSSWNGILHMPSPPEEFTERIRDQKDGHELLIDLSGDLFVNQKLNLIRNFLIYSPENSSLRIFEKEGQIQPLGINGEGLFKLLKVLRLESV
;
A
#
# COMPACT_ATOMS: atom_id res chain seq x y z
N MET A 1 11.75 2.17 7.30
CA MET A 1 10.37 2.43 7.79
C MET A 1 9.77 3.47 6.87
N ILE A 2 8.49 3.39 6.48
CA ILE A 2 7.90 4.42 5.59
C ILE A 2 7.81 5.76 6.32
N THR A 3 8.40 6.80 5.74
CA THR A 3 8.49 8.17 6.28
C THR A 3 7.67 9.17 5.48
N GLU A 4 7.31 8.87 4.23
CA GLU A 4 6.44 9.72 3.41
C GLU A 4 5.56 8.87 2.49
N VAL A 5 4.33 9.30 2.31
CA VAL A 5 3.39 8.76 1.32
C VAL A 5 2.85 9.88 0.45
N GLN A 6 2.82 9.65 -0.86
CA GLN A 6 2.16 10.51 -1.83
C GLN A 6 1.15 9.69 -2.60
N ILE A 7 -0.06 10.22 -2.76
CA ILE A 7 -1.19 9.54 -3.40
C ILE A 7 -1.80 10.51 -4.39
N GLU A 8 -2.00 10.07 -5.63
CA GLU A 8 -2.72 10.82 -6.65
C GLU A 8 -3.81 9.95 -7.26
N ASN A 9 -4.95 10.60 -7.53
CA ASN A 9 -6.08 10.02 -8.24
C ASN A 9 -6.71 8.77 -7.59
N TYR A 10 -6.83 8.69 -6.27
CA TYR A 10 -7.42 7.55 -5.56
C TYR A 10 -8.66 7.93 -4.75
N LYS A 11 -9.86 7.45 -5.13
CA LYS A 11 -11.14 7.71 -4.45
C LYS A 11 -11.35 9.19 -4.09
N SER A 12 -11.37 9.55 -2.80
CA SER A 12 -11.54 10.95 -2.37
C SER A 12 -10.23 11.76 -2.40
N ILE A 13 -9.13 11.21 -2.90
CA ILE A 13 -7.80 11.82 -2.90
C ILE A 13 -7.44 12.19 -4.35
N GLN A 14 -7.51 13.47 -4.67
CA GLN A 14 -7.02 13.99 -5.95
C GLN A 14 -5.48 14.02 -5.94
N LYS A 15 -4.89 14.63 -4.90
CA LYS A 15 -3.45 14.68 -4.64
C LYS A 15 -3.19 14.87 -3.15
N LEU A 16 -2.34 14.05 -2.56
CA LEU A 16 -1.95 14.12 -1.15
C LEU A 16 -0.46 13.81 -1.03
N LYS A 17 0.23 14.57 -0.17
CA LYS A 17 1.59 14.29 0.29
C LYS A 17 1.62 14.41 1.80
N LEU A 18 2.09 13.35 2.47
CA LEU A 18 2.02 13.24 3.92
C LEU A 18 3.30 12.61 4.49
N GLY A 19 3.88 13.25 5.50
CA GLY A 19 4.95 12.66 6.32
C GLY A 19 4.39 11.71 7.38
N LEU A 20 5.04 10.58 7.56
CA LEU A 20 4.67 9.52 8.51
C LEU A 20 5.72 9.43 9.62
N GLY A 21 5.24 9.44 10.87
CA GLY A 21 6.06 9.15 12.04
C GLY A 21 6.03 7.66 12.38
N ARG A 22 6.77 7.27 13.43
CA ARG A 22 6.71 5.91 14.00
C ARG A 22 5.28 5.50 14.39
N VAL A 23 4.49 6.48 14.84
CA VAL A 23 3.06 6.37 15.07
C VAL A 23 2.38 7.55 14.38
N THR A 24 1.39 7.26 13.53
CA THR A 24 0.62 8.29 12.82
C THR A 24 -0.86 8.07 13.13
N VAL A 25 -1.55 9.11 13.60
CA VAL A 25 -2.97 9.06 13.96
C VAL A 25 -3.76 9.98 13.04
N PHE A 26 -4.73 9.44 12.32
CA PHE A 26 -5.62 10.19 11.44
C PHE A 26 -6.91 10.55 12.17
N ILE A 27 -7.19 11.85 12.32
CA ILE A 27 -8.40 12.37 12.99
C ILE A 27 -9.18 13.24 12.01
N GLY A 28 -10.50 13.11 12.02
CA GLY A 28 -11.41 13.87 11.15
C GLY A 28 -12.80 13.27 11.12
N GLU A 29 -13.76 13.96 10.53
CA GLU A 29 -15.15 13.53 10.42
C GLU A 29 -15.33 12.26 9.56
N ASN A 30 -16.47 11.58 9.72
CA ASN A 30 -16.79 10.43 8.89
C ASN A 30 -16.91 10.83 7.42
N GLY A 31 -16.33 10.04 6.52
CA GLY A 31 -16.34 10.33 5.07
C GLY A 31 -15.24 11.26 4.58
N CYS A 32 -14.41 11.86 5.45
CA CYS A 32 -13.35 12.79 5.02
C CYS A 32 -12.12 12.13 4.36
N GLY A 33 -12.16 10.83 4.05
CA GLY A 33 -11.10 10.14 3.32
C GLY A 33 -9.99 9.48 4.15
N LYS A 34 -10.07 9.43 5.48
CA LYS A 34 -9.06 8.77 6.35
C LYS A 34 -8.76 7.32 5.92
N SER A 35 -9.82 6.53 5.68
CA SER A 35 -9.69 5.15 5.24
C SER A 35 -9.05 5.06 3.84
N ASN A 36 -9.31 6.02 2.95
CA ASN A 36 -8.73 6.03 1.61
C ASN A 36 -7.21 6.16 1.63
N ILE A 37 -6.64 6.84 2.64
CA ILE A 37 -5.18 6.91 2.83
C ILE A 37 -4.62 5.51 3.14
N LEU A 38 -5.25 4.78 4.07
CA LEU A 38 -4.84 3.43 4.43
C LEU A 38 -5.04 2.44 3.28
N GLU A 39 -6.16 2.56 2.56
CA GLU A 39 -6.49 1.73 1.40
C GLU A 39 -5.52 1.95 0.24
N ALA A 40 -5.06 3.18 0.00
CA ALA A 40 -4.01 3.43 -0.98
C ALA A 40 -2.69 2.71 -0.60
N ILE A 41 -2.27 2.78 0.66
CA ILE A 41 -1.05 2.09 1.13
C ILE A 41 -1.21 0.56 0.99
N ALA A 42 -2.39 0.02 1.32
CA ALA A 42 -2.70 -1.39 1.11
C ALA A 42 -2.72 -1.79 -0.38
N LEU A 43 -3.23 -0.92 -1.26
CA LEU A 43 -3.21 -1.13 -2.69
C LEU A 43 -1.78 -1.16 -3.24
N ALA A 44 -0.90 -0.28 -2.73
CA ALA A 44 0.51 -0.32 -3.06
C ALA A 44 1.19 -1.62 -2.61
N SER A 45 0.82 -2.13 -1.44
CA SER A 45 1.27 -3.45 -0.95
C SER A 45 0.83 -4.61 -1.86
N ALA A 46 -0.41 -4.56 -2.33
CA ALA A 46 -0.98 -5.55 -3.24
C ALA A 46 -0.27 -5.55 -4.59
N ALA A 47 -0.04 -4.37 -5.17
CA ALA A 47 0.73 -4.21 -6.39
C ALA A 47 2.18 -4.66 -6.24
N ALA A 48 2.84 -4.34 -5.12
CA ALA A 48 4.18 -4.81 -4.81
C ALA A 48 4.29 -6.34 -4.70
N SER A 49 3.16 -7.02 -4.47
CA SER A 49 3.03 -8.47 -4.45
C SER A 49 2.59 -9.06 -5.80
N ASN A 50 2.42 -8.21 -6.82
CA ASN A 50 1.84 -8.55 -8.13
C ASN A 50 0.48 -9.26 -8.02
N LYS A 51 -0.35 -8.86 -7.04
CA LYS A 51 -1.66 -9.46 -6.75
C LYS A 51 -2.69 -8.35 -6.64
N LEU A 52 -3.26 -7.98 -7.79
CA LEU A 52 -4.27 -6.92 -7.90
C LEU A 52 -5.67 -7.47 -8.18
N ASP A 53 -5.85 -8.78 -8.01
CA ASP A 53 -7.14 -9.44 -8.07
C ASP A 53 -8.03 -9.06 -6.87
N ASN A 54 -9.35 -9.06 -7.10
CA ASN A 54 -10.32 -8.59 -6.11
C ASN A 54 -10.27 -9.39 -4.80
N GLU A 55 -9.99 -10.70 -4.86
CA GLU A 55 -9.89 -11.56 -3.68
C GLU A 55 -8.73 -11.12 -2.78
N PHE A 56 -7.57 -10.87 -3.38
CA PHE A 56 -6.40 -10.39 -2.65
C PHE A 56 -6.61 -8.98 -2.09
N LEU A 57 -7.18 -8.06 -2.87
CA LEU A 57 -7.48 -6.70 -2.40
C LEU A 57 -8.42 -6.71 -1.19
N TYR A 58 -9.49 -7.52 -1.26
CA TYR A 58 -10.43 -7.70 -0.15
C TYR A 58 -9.73 -8.24 1.10
N SER A 59 -8.85 -9.23 0.96
CA SER A 59 -8.09 -9.80 2.08
C SER A 59 -7.16 -8.80 2.78
N ARG A 60 -6.77 -7.71 2.10
CA ARG A 60 -5.97 -6.61 2.66
C ARG A 60 -6.81 -5.49 3.30
N GLY A 61 -8.14 -5.66 3.34
CA GLY A 61 -9.08 -4.70 3.89
C GLY A 61 -9.44 -3.56 2.95
N ILE A 62 -9.14 -3.69 1.65
CA ILE A 62 -9.51 -2.68 0.65
C ILE A 62 -10.97 -2.89 0.25
N ARG A 63 -11.74 -1.80 0.26
CA ARG A 63 -13.11 -1.80 -0.27
C ARG A 63 -13.07 -1.71 -1.78
N VAL A 64 -13.13 -2.87 -2.43
CA VAL A 64 -13.14 -2.97 -3.89
C VAL A 64 -14.48 -2.48 -4.42
N THR A 65 -14.41 -1.55 -5.37
CA THR A 65 -15.55 -1.00 -6.12
C THR A 65 -15.22 -1.07 -7.61
N GLU A 66 -16.15 -0.65 -8.46
CA GLU A 66 -15.85 -0.46 -9.88
C GLU A 66 -14.58 0.40 -10.07
N PRO A 67 -13.75 0.10 -11.08
CA PRO A 67 -12.48 0.78 -11.32
C PRO A 67 -12.61 2.30 -11.45
N GLU A 68 -13.72 2.76 -12.01
CA GLU A 68 -14.06 4.18 -12.13
C GLU A 68 -14.19 4.87 -10.76
N PHE A 69 -14.72 4.16 -9.76
CA PHE A 69 -14.91 4.67 -8.39
C PHE A 69 -13.69 4.46 -7.48
N MET A 70 -12.73 3.63 -7.89
CA MET A 70 -11.42 3.56 -7.26
C MET A 70 -10.56 4.80 -7.57
N ARG A 71 -10.90 5.52 -8.65
CA ARG A 71 -10.22 6.76 -9.08
C ARG A 71 -10.89 8.00 -8.49
N SER A 72 -10.20 9.13 -8.59
CA SER A 72 -10.70 10.41 -8.11
C SER A 72 -11.83 10.98 -8.97
N ALA A 73 -13.03 11.11 -8.40
CA ALA A 73 -14.21 11.63 -9.09
C ALA A 73 -14.26 13.18 -9.18
N PHE A 74 -13.22 13.90 -8.75
CA PHE A 74 -13.19 15.37 -8.81
C PHE A 74 -13.15 15.93 -10.24
N ASP A 75 -12.53 15.21 -11.19
CA ASP A 75 -12.44 15.59 -12.60
C ASP A 75 -12.78 14.40 -13.50
N LYS A 76 -13.51 14.61 -14.59
CA LYS A 76 -13.88 13.52 -15.52
C LYS A 76 -12.67 12.84 -16.17
N GLU A 77 -11.61 13.61 -16.42
CA GLU A 77 -10.37 13.08 -17.01
C GLU A 77 -9.69 12.03 -16.13
N ASN A 78 -9.91 12.07 -14.82
CA ASN A 78 -9.29 11.16 -13.87
C ASN A 78 -9.70 9.70 -14.11
N LEU A 79 -10.88 9.47 -14.69
CA LEU A 79 -11.40 8.15 -15.03
C LEU A 79 -10.51 7.38 -16.01
N ALA A 80 -9.71 8.09 -16.81
CA ALA A 80 -8.75 7.49 -17.74
C ALA A 80 -7.30 7.51 -17.19
N LYS A 81 -7.01 8.37 -16.20
CA LYS A 81 -5.68 8.55 -15.63
C LYS A 81 -5.30 7.39 -14.69
N GLN A 82 -4.01 7.19 -14.52
CA GLN A 82 -3.44 6.23 -13.57
C GLN A 82 -3.70 6.66 -12.13
N ILE A 83 -3.77 5.69 -11.23
CA ILE A 83 -3.59 5.93 -9.78
C ILE A 83 -2.09 5.91 -9.51
N LYS A 84 -1.56 6.94 -8.85
CA LYS A 84 -0.13 6.98 -8.51
C LYS A 84 0.05 6.95 -7.00
N ILE A 85 0.94 6.08 -6.54
CA ILE A 85 1.28 5.96 -5.12
C ILE A 85 2.79 5.92 -5.00
N ASN A 86 3.34 6.90 -4.30
CA ASN A 86 4.76 6.97 -4.00
C ASN A 86 4.99 6.80 -2.50
N LEU A 87 5.90 5.90 -2.14
CA LEU A 87 6.28 5.60 -0.76
C LEU A 87 7.77 5.81 -0.59
N LYS A 88 8.16 6.58 0.44
CA LYS A 88 9.56 6.76 0.82
C LYS A 88 9.82 6.14 2.17
N SER A 89 10.90 5.38 2.29
CA SER A 89 11.43 4.92 3.57
C SER A 89 12.62 5.78 3.99
N ASP A 90 13.65 5.79 3.14
CA ASP A 90 14.93 6.47 3.34
C ASP A 90 15.36 7.11 2.01
N GLU A 91 16.42 7.93 1.97
CA GLU A 91 16.83 8.68 0.75
C GLU A 91 17.05 7.78 -0.49
N GLU A 92 17.43 6.51 -0.29
CA GLU A 92 17.69 5.54 -1.36
C GLU A 92 16.51 4.58 -1.67
N ASN A 93 15.46 4.62 -0.85
CA ASN A 93 14.34 3.67 -0.90
C ASN A 93 13.02 4.42 -1.17
N ASN A 94 12.86 4.80 -2.43
CA ASN A 94 11.65 5.39 -2.98
C ASN A 94 10.99 4.39 -3.94
N PHE A 95 9.69 4.19 -3.77
CA PHE A 95 8.87 3.29 -4.56
C PHE A 95 7.77 4.10 -5.21
N GLU A 96 7.73 4.13 -6.53
CA GLU A 96 6.63 4.74 -7.26
C GLU A 96 5.84 3.66 -7.98
N LEU A 97 4.56 3.61 -7.70
CA LEU A 97 3.63 2.68 -8.31
C LEU A 97 2.59 3.46 -9.12
N ALA A 98 2.43 3.06 -10.38
CA ALA A 98 1.38 3.53 -11.26
C ALA A 98 0.43 2.38 -11.59
N LEU A 99 -0.86 2.53 -11.27
CA LEU A 99 -1.89 1.54 -11.54
C LEU A 99 -2.80 2.03 -12.66
N GLN A 100 -3.00 1.21 -13.68
CA GLN A 100 -3.87 1.49 -14.80
C GLN A 100 -4.96 0.44 -14.94
N HIS A 101 -6.12 0.90 -15.38
CA HIS A 101 -7.29 0.08 -15.70
C HIS A 101 -8.02 0.68 -16.90
N ASP A 102 -8.58 -0.14 -17.78
CA ASP A 102 -9.28 0.27 -19.02
C ASP A 102 -10.80 0.47 -18.87
N ASN A 103 -11.33 0.18 -17.67
CA ASN A 103 -12.74 0.24 -17.28
C ASN A 103 -13.64 -0.72 -18.05
N GLN A 104 -13.08 -1.76 -18.66
CA GLN A 104 -13.86 -2.82 -19.26
C GLN A 104 -14.36 -3.83 -18.21
N PRO A 105 -15.49 -4.51 -18.47
CA PRO A 105 -15.93 -5.59 -17.59
C PRO A 105 -14.87 -6.70 -17.50
N TYR A 106 -14.63 -7.20 -16.29
CA TYR A 106 -13.70 -8.30 -16.00
C TYR A 106 -12.23 -8.07 -16.32
N SER A 107 -11.81 -6.84 -16.65
CA SER A 107 -10.39 -6.52 -16.73
C SER A 107 -9.78 -6.36 -15.34
N SER A 108 -8.46 -6.52 -15.28
CA SER A 108 -7.68 -6.44 -14.04
C SER A 108 -6.88 -5.15 -13.99
N TRP A 109 -6.60 -4.69 -12.77
CA TRP A 109 -5.64 -3.61 -12.57
C TRP A 109 -4.24 -4.07 -12.96
N ASN A 110 -3.56 -3.25 -13.76
CA ASN A 110 -2.16 -3.44 -14.12
C ASN A 110 -1.30 -2.44 -13.36
N GLY A 111 -0.32 -2.93 -12.60
CA GLY A 111 0.63 -2.11 -11.85
C GLY A 111 1.98 -2.04 -12.53
N ILE A 112 2.48 -0.82 -12.72
CA ILE A 112 3.85 -0.54 -13.15
C ILE A 112 4.61 0.01 -11.95
N LEU A 113 5.70 -0.67 -11.58
CA LEU A 113 6.60 -0.20 -10.53
C LEU A 113 7.75 0.58 -11.17
N HIS A 114 7.82 1.87 -10.88
CA HIS A 114 8.94 2.72 -11.23
C HIS A 114 9.92 2.79 -10.06
N MET A 115 11.18 2.44 -10.30
CA MET A 115 12.27 2.63 -9.35
C MET A 115 13.21 3.74 -9.85
N PRO A 116 13.41 4.82 -9.08
CA PRO A 116 14.20 5.97 -9.52
C PRO A 116 15.71 5.70 -9.59
N SER A 117 16.21 4.65 -8.93
CA SER A 117 17.62 4.24 -8.96
C SER A 117 17.73 2.72 -9.14
N PRO A 118 17.64 2.19 -10.37
CA PRO A 118 18.04 0.81 -10.62
C PRO A 118 19.54 0.64 -10.31
N PRO A 119 19.97 -0.45 -9.66
CA PRO A 119 21.40 -0.75 -9.46
C PRO A 119 22.16 -0.72 -10.80
N GLU A 120 23.43 -0.32 -10.78
CA GLU A 120 24.27 -0.29 -11.99
C GLU A 120 24.32 -1.67 -12.68
N GLU A 121 24.34 -2.77 -11.92
CA GLU A 121 24.25 -4.15 -12.43
C GLU A 121 22.94 -4.44 -13.21
N PHE A 122 21.84 -3.75 -12.86
CA PHE A 122 20.56 -3.87 -13.56
C PHE A 122 20.56 -3.08 -14.87
N THR A 123 21.27 -1.94 -14.90
CA THR A 123 21.42 -1.13 -16.13
C THR A 123 22.29 -1.80 -17.18
N GLU A 124 23.27 -2.61 -16.79
CA GLU A 124 24.10 -3.38 -17.73
C GLU A 124 23.32 -4.51 -18.41
N ARG A 125 22.42 -5.20 -17.68
CA ARG A 125 21.55 -6.26 -18.26
C ARG A 125 20.53 -5.74 -19.27
N ILE A 126 20.05 -4.52 -19.09
CA ILE A 126 19.07 -3.87 -19.98
C ILE A 126 19.74 -3.27 -21.22
N ARG A 127 21.03 -2.92 -21.15
CA ARG A 127 21.76 -2.28 -22.27
C ARG A 127 21.89 -3.15 -23.52
N ASP A 128 21.81 -4.46 -23.39
CA ASP A 128 21.81 -5.40 -24.53
C ASP A 128 20.44 -5.49 -25.24
N GLN A 129 19.36 -5.00 -24.63
CA GLN A 129 18.06 -4.86 -25.28
C GLN A 129 17.83 -3.39 -25.64
N LYS A 130 18.28 -3.02 -26.83
CA LYS A 130 17.92 -1.75 -27.47
C LYS A 130 16.41 -1.63 -27.55
N ASP A 131 15.81 -0.84 -26.67
CA ASP A 131 14.87 0.24 -26.99
C ASP A 131 14.46 0.92 -25.69
N GLY A 132 14.50 2.26 -25.70
CA GLY A 132 14.32 3.12 -24.52
C GLY A 132 12.91 3.13 -23.96
N HIS A 133 12.46 2.01 -23.42
CA HIS A 133 11.23 1.89 -22.67
C HIS A 133 11.51 1.83 -21.17
N GLU A 134 10.69 2.55 -20.40
CA GLU A 134 10.65 2.49 -18.94
C GLU A 134 10.77 1.04 -18.46
N LEU A 135 11.58 0.86 -17.42
CA LEU A 135 11.96 -0.41 -16.82
C LEU A 135 10.70 -1.16 -16.33
N LEU A 136 10.06 -1.94 -17.22
CA LEU A 136 9.00 -2.88 -16.86
C LEU A 136 9.66 -4.06 -16.14
N ILE A 137 9.91 -3.90 -14.84
CA ILE A 137 10.45 -4.99 -14.04
C ILE A 137 9.31 -5.97 -13.78
N ASP A 138 9.39 -7.15 -14.40
CA ASP A 138 8.58 -8.30 -14.01
C ASP A 138 8.91 -8.64 -12.55
N LEU A 139 7.96 -8.31 -11.65
CA LEU A 139 8.06 -8.41 -10.20
C LEU A 139 8.33 -9.84 -9.69
N SER A 140 8.23 -10.83 -10.57
CA SER A 140 8.39 -12.24 -10.25
C SER A 140 9.85 -12.73 -10.18
N GLY A 141 10.80 -12.03 -10.80
CA GLY A 141 12.13 -12.60 -11.06
C GLY A 141 13.32 -11.97 -10.31
N ASP A 142 13.24 -10.72 -9.86
CA ASP A 142 14.42 -9.99 -9.39
C ASP A 142 14.57 -9.98 -7.86
N LEU A 143 15.62 -10.61 -7.35
CA LEU A 143 15.94 -10.73 -5.92
C LEU A 143 16.12 -9.35 -5.26
N PHE A 144 16.64 -8.36 -6.01
CA PHE A 144 16.87 -7.01 -5.50
C PHE A 144 15.55 -6.25 -5.28
N VAL A 145 14.65 -6.32 -6.26
CA VAL A 145 13.30 -5.75 -6.17
C VAL A 145 12.50 -6.43 -5.05
N ASN A 146 12.62 -7.74 -4.92
CA ASN A 146 12.02 -8.48 -3.82
C ASN A 146 12.49 -7.96 -2.45
N GLN A 147 13.79 -7.72 -2.25
CA GLN A 147 14.31 -7.18 -0.98
C GLN A 147 13.78 -5.79 -0.66
N LYS A 148 13.76 -4.87 -1.65
CA LYS A 148 13.25 -3.52 -1.45
C LYS A 148 11.72 -3.51 -1.18
N LEU A 149 10.94 -4.32 -1.90
CA LEU A 149 9.49 -4.38 -1.75
C LEU A 149 9.00 -5.08 -0.48
N ASN A 150 9.84 -5.89 0.18
CA ASN A 150 9.46 -6.60 1.39
C ASN A 150 8.95 -5.68 2.51
N LEU A 151 9.38 -4.41 2.53
CA LEU A 151 8.95 -3.44 3.53
C LEU A 151 7.45 -3.12 3.45
N ILE A 152 6.86 -3.10 2.25
CA ILE A 152 5.44 -2.80 2.06
C ILE A 152 4.59 -4.05 1.81
N ARG A 153 5.14 -5.14 1.26
CA ARG A 153 4.39 -6.34 0.85
C ARG A 153 3.50 -6.95 1.93
N ASN A 154 3.83 -6.78 3.19
CA ASN A 154 3.08 -7.33 4.32
C ASN A 154 2.08 -6.35 4.94
N PHE A 155 1.95 -5.13 4.40
CA PHE A 155 1.01 -4.15 4.89
C PHE A 155 -0.44 -4.58 4.63
N LEU A 156 -1.25 -4.60 5.68
CA LEU A 156 -2.68 -4.89 5.62
C LEU A 156 -3.44 -3.91 6.52
N ILE A 157 -4.69 -3.61 6.16
CA ILE A 157 -5.55 -2.81 7.03
C ILE A 157 -6.08 -3.71 8.12
N TYR A 158 -5.56 -3.52 9.32
CA TYR A 158 -6.03 -4.21 10.51
C TYR A 158 -7.22 -3.46 11.11
N SER A 159 -8.38 -4.11 11.15
CA SER A 159 -9.60 -3.56 11.74
C SER A 159 -10.08 -4.50 12.84
N PRO A 160 -9.68 -4.29 14.11
CA PRO A 160 -10.07 -5.17 15.19
C PRO A 160 -11.58 -5.11 15.43
N GLU A 161 -12.13 -6.22 15.89
CA GLU A 161 -13.55 -6.34 16.22
C GLU A 161 -13.79 -5.79 17.62
N ASN A 162 -14.67 -4.79 17.73
CA ASN A 162 -14.92 -4.09 19.00
C ASN A 162 -15.46 -5.00 20.11
N SER A 163 -16.25 -6.01 19.76
CA SER A 163 -16.73 -7.05 20.68
C SER A 163 -15.55 -7.83 21.27
N SER A 164 -14.61 -8.24 20.43
CA SER A 164 -13.43 -9.02 20.81
C SER A 164 -12.42 -8.21 21.63
N LEU A 165 -12.25 -6.91 21.36
CA LEU A 165 -11.41 -6.02 22.17
C LEU A 165 -11.92 -5.75 23.60
N ARG A 166 -13.24 -5.89 23.83
CA ARG A 166 -13.84 -5.64 25.15
C ARG A 166 -13.82 -6.86 26.07
N ILE A 167 -13.53 -8.05 25.54
CA ILE A 167 -13.55 -9.31 26.29
C ILE A 167 -12.13 -9.61 26.79
N PHE A 168 -11.80 -9.07 27.97
CA PHE A 168 -10.47 -9.18 28.59
C PHE A 168 -10.05 -10.63 28.89
N GLU A 169 -10.99 -11.55 29.09
CA GLU A 169 -10.70 -12.97 29.34
C GLU A 169 -9.98 -13.65 28.15
N LYS A 170 -10.23 -13.18 26.92
CA LYS A 170 -9.57 -13.71 25.72
C LYS A 170 -8.14 -13.21 25.54
N GLU A 171 -7.78 -12.03 26.07
CA GLU A 171 -6.42 -11.48 25.96
C GLU A 171 -5.34 -12.36 26.62
N GLY A 172 -5.71 -13.16 27.63
CA GLY A 172 -4.80 -14.10 28.29
C GLY A 172 -4.49 -15.35 27.46
N GLN A 173 -5.37 -15.69 26.50
CA GLN A 173 -5.29 -16.94 25.73
C GLN A 173 -4.50 -16.79 24.43
N ILE A 174 -4.31 -15.57 23.93
CA ILE A 174 -3.68 -15.29 22.63
C ILE A 174 -2.64 -14.17 22.80
N GLN A 175 -1.38 -14.43 22.42
CA GLN A 175 -0.28 -13.48 22.53
C GLN A 175 0.61 -13.53 21.26
N PRO A 176 1.23 -12.40 20.85
CA PRO A 176 1.05 -11.05 21.39
C PRO A 176 -0.25 -10.37 20.89
N LEU A 177 -0.82 -10.82 19.77
CA LEU A 177 -2.03 -10.27 19.16
C LEU A 177 -2.90 -11.40 18.60
N GLY A 178 -4.19 -11.40 18.92
CA GLY A 178 -5.18 -12.35 18.39
C GLY A 178 -5.74 -11.95 17.03
N ILE A 179 -6.46 -12.88 16.39
CA ILE A 179 -7.01 -12.70 15.04
C ILE A 179 -8.04 -11.58 14.95
N ASN A 180 -8.68 -11.19 16.06
CA ASN A 180 -9.74 -10.18 16.08
C ASN A 180 -9.35 -8.87 16.78
N GLY A 181 -8.14 -8.73 17.34
CA GLY A 181 -7.77 -7.54 18.13
C GLY A 181 -7.17 -7.84 19.48
N GLU A 182 -7.33 -9.06 19.97
CA GLU A 182 -7.05 -9.41 21.36
C GLU A 182 -5.58 -9.14 21.71
N GLY A 183 -5.29 -8.51 22.85
CA GLY A 183 -3.92 -8.26 23.30
C GLY A 183 -3.25 -7.00 22.71
N LEU A 184 -3.94 -6.25 21.84
CA LEU A 184 -3.40 -5.02 21.22
C LEU A 184 -2.88 -4.01 22.25
N PHE A 185 -3.62 -3.78 23.33
CA PHE A 185 -3.22 -2.82 24.35
C PHE A 185 -1.94 -3.24 25.09
N LYS A 186 -1.78 -4.55 25.34
CA LYS A 186 -0.57 -5.11 25.95
C LYS A 186 0.63 -4.96 25.01
N LEU A 187 0.46 -5.26 23.73
CA LEU A 187 1.50 -5.10 22.71
C LEU A 187 1.99 -3.65 22.62
N LEU A 188 1.08 -2.67 22.56
CA LEU A 188 1.43 -1.26 22.53
C LEU A 188 2.23 -0.81 23.77
N LYS A 189 1.94 -1.37 24.95
CA LYS A 189 2.72 -1.12 26.17
C LYS A 189 4.13 -1.69 26.11
N VAL A 190 4.30 -2.89 25.54
CA VAL A 190 5.63 -3.53 25.39
C VAL A 190 6.48 -2.75 24.39
N LEU A 191 5.93 -2.38 23.23
CA LEU A 191 6.65 -1.61 22.22
C LEU A 191 7.16 -0.26 22.75
N ARG A 192 6.43 0.34 23.71
CA ARG A 192 6.88 1.55 24.41
C ARG A 192 8.11 1.31 25.29
N LEU A 193 8.23 0.13 25.89
CA LEU A 193 9.34 -0.20 26.79
C LEU A 193 10.63 -0.53 26.04
N GLU A 194 10.53 -1.07 24.82
CA GLU A 194 11.69 -1.40 23.97
C GLU A 194 12.25 -0.21 23.17
N SER A 195 11.58 0.95 23.21
CA SER A 195 11.98 2.14 22.45
C SER A 195 12.77 3.17 23.29
N VAL A 196 13.34 2.74 24.41
CA VAL A 196 14.31 3.45 25.26
C VAL A 196 15.64 2.72 25.19
#